data_AF-A0A433ZZ86-F1
#
_entry.id   AF-A0A433ZZ86-F1
#
_cell.length_a   1.000
_cell.length_b   1.000
_cell.length_c   1.000
_cell.angle_alpha   90.00
_cell.angle_beta   90.00
_cell.angle_gamma   90.00
#
_symmetry.space_group_name_H-M   'P 1'
#
loop_
_entity.id
_entity.type
_entity.pdbx_description
1 polymer ?
#
loop_
_entity_poly.entity_id
_entity_poly.type
_entity_poly.pdbx_seq_one_letter_code
_entity_poly.pdbx_strand_id
1 'polypeptide(L)' 'MLISQFSQETYDALADKSKSSPESYKALFSANPVFNLGLRITYVNKENKKNIFIASGLTDKDECSVRFNGWLTEQREF' A
#
# COMPACT_ATOMS: atom_id res chain seq x y z
N MET A 1 -14.77 -9.83 3.49
CA MET A 1 -15.48 -8.56 3.77
C MET A 1 -14.56 -7.33 3.74
N LEU A 2 -13.32 -7.39 4.26
CA LEU A 2 -12.34 -6.27 4.19
C LEU A 2 -11.78 -5.99 2.78
N ILE A 3 -11.42 -7.03 2.02
CA ILE A 3 -10.85 -6.90 0.67
C ILE A 3 -11.82 -6.18 -0.30
N SER A 4 -13.10 -6.51 -0.24
CA SER A 4 -14.14 -5.84 -1.05
C SER A 4 -14.33 -4.37 -0.69
N GLN A 5 -14.19 -4.03 0.59
CA GLN A 5 -14.24 -2.65 1.05
C GLN A 5 -13.01 -1.88 0.57
N PHE A 6 -11.81 -2.44 0.73
CA PHE A 6 -10.59 -1.79 0.27
C PHE A 6 -10.56 -1.58 -1.24
N SER A 7 -11.04 -2.55 -2.01
CA SER A 7 -11.20 -2.44 -3.46
C SER A 7 -12.10 -1.26 -3.84
N GLN A 8 -13.25 -1.11 -3.17
CA GLN A 8 -14.20 -0.03 -3.42
C GLN A 8 -13.61 1.34 -3.05
N GLU A 9 -13.00 1.46 -1.87
CA GLU A 9 -12.33 2.69 -1.45
C GLU A 9 -11.21 3.12 -2.41
N THR A 10 -10.41 2.16 -2.88
CA THR A 10 -9.33 2.44 -3.84
C THR A 10 -9.88 2.90 -5.19
N TYR A 11 -10.97 2.29 -5.67
CA TYR A 11 -11.67 2.76 -6.87
C TYR A 11 -12.26 4.17 -6.67
N ASP A 12 -12.82 4.45 -5.50
CA ASP A 12 -13.46 5.73 -5.23
C ASP A 12 -12.48 6.90 -5.13
N ALA A 13 -11.24 6.62 -4.74
CA ALA A 13 -10.14 7.58 -4.66
C ALA A 13 -9.50 7.92 -6.02
N LEU A 14 -9.91 7.28 -7.12
CA LEU A 14 -9.35 7.56 -8.45
C LEU A 14 -9.72 8.96 -8.94
N ALA A 15 -8.70 9.71 -9.39
CA ALA A 15 -8.88 11.02 -9.99
C ALA A 15 -9.59 10.94 -11.36
N ASP A 16 -9.40 9.85 -12.11
CA ASP A 16 -10.07 9.57 -13.38
C ASP A 16 -10.62 8.14 -13.37
N LYS A 17 -11.95 8.02 -13.40
CA LYS A 17 -12.67 6.73 -13.43
C LYS A 17 -13.00 6.29 -14.86
N SER A 18 -12.75 7.10 -15.88
CA SER A 18 -13.18 6.83 -17.27
C SER A 18 -12.53 5.60 -17.91
N LYS A 19 -11.39 5.15 -17.38
CA LYS A 19 -10.62 4.01 -17.90
C LYS A 19 -10.77 2.72 -17.08
N SER A 20 -11.62 2.74 -16.05
CA SER A 20 -11.68 1.68 -15.04
C SER A 20 -13.13 1.39 -14.63
N SER A 21 -13.38 0.22 -14.03
CA SER A 21 -14.67 -0.10 -13.39
C SER A 21 -14.48 -0.64 -11.96
N PRO A 22 -15.50 -0.56 -11.10
CA PRO A 22 -15.46 -1.18 -9.78
C PRO A 22 -15.12 -2.68 -9.83
N GLU A 23 -15.63 -3.38 -10.84
CA GLU A 23 -15.39 -4.81 -11.04
C GLU A 23 -13.93 -5.09 -11.40
N SER A 24 -13.32 -4.24 -12.25
CA SER A 24 -11.89 -4.36 -12.58
C SER A 24 -11.01 -4.19 -11.33
N TYR A 25 -11.38 -3.27 -10.43
CA TYR A 25 -10.69 -3.11 -9.14
C TYR A 25 -10.97 -4.24 -8.16
N LYS A 26 -12.17 -4.84 -8.17
CA LYS A 26 -12.43 -6.06 -7.38
C LYS A 26 -11.57 -7.22 -7.86
N ALA A 27 -11.38 -7.35 -9.17
CA ALA A 27 -10.54 -8.39 -9.75
C ALA A 27 -9.09 -8.26 -9.28
N LEU A 28 -8.50 -7.05 -9.25
CA LEU A 28 -7.14 -6.83 -8.72
C LEU A 28 -6.97 -7.32 -7.27
N PHE A 29 -8.02 -7.20 -6.48
CA PHE A 29 -8.02 -7.58 -5.07
C PHE A 29 -8.39 -9.06 -4.83
N SER A 30 -8.74 -9.82 -5.88
CA SER A 30 -9.24 -11.21 -5.77
C SER A 30 -8.64 -12.20 -6.76
N ALA A 31 -7.98 -11.75 -7.82
CA ALA A 31 -7.33 -12.59 -8.83
C ALA A 31 -6.20 -13.44 -8.22
N ASN A 32 -5.57 -12.92 -7.18
CA ASN A 32 -4.53 -13.59 -6.41
C ASN A 32 -4.79 -13.41 -4.90
N PRO A 33 -4.26 -14.29 -4.04
CA PRO A 33 -4.28 -14.06 -2.61
C PRO A 33 -3.51 -12.78 -2.29
N VAL A 34 -4.25 -11.71 -1.98
CA VAL A 34 -3.67 -10.45 -1.51
C VAL A 34 -3.14 -10.67 -0.10
N PHE A 35 -1.91 -10.21 0.14
CA PHE A 35 -1.30 -10.25 1.47
C PHE A 35 -0.84 -8.86 1.92
N ASN A 36 -0.73 -8.70 3.23
CA ASN A 36 -0.19 -7.47 3.83
C ASN A 36 1.34 -7.51 3.75
N LEU A 37 1.93 -6.51 3.12
CA LEU A 37 3.35 -6.26 3.13
C LEU A 37 3.66 -5.18 4.17
N GLY A 38 4.47 -5.53 5.17
CA GLY A 38 5.07 -4.57 6.10
C GLY A 38 6.55 -4.37 5.77
N LEU A 39 6.96 -3.11 5.59
CA LEU A 39 8.35 -2.74 5.30
C LEU A 39 8.89 -1.86 6.41
N ARG A 40 10.00 -2.25 7.03
CA ARG A 40 10.76 -1.38 7.93
C ARG A 40 11.91 -0.74 7.16
N ILE A 41 11.83 0.57 6.97
CA ILE A 41 12.79 1.37 6.22
C ILE A 41 13.64 2.16 7.21
N THR A 42 14.95 1.94 7.19
CA THR A 42 15.91 2.71 8.01
C THR A 42 16.74 3.60 7.11
N TYR A 43 16.59 4.91 7.26
CA TYR A 43 17.43 5.91 6.61
C TYR A 43 18.53 6.37 7.58
N VAL A 44 19.79 6.32 7.14
CA VAL A 44 20.96 6.70 7.93
C VAL A 44 21.66 7.87 7.24
N ASN A 45 21.90 8.95 7.98
CA ASN A 45 22.59 10.13 7.44
C ASN A 45 24.12 10.04 7.65
N LYS A 46 24.86 11.04 7.15
CA LYS A 46 26.34 11.12 7.28
C LYS A 46 26.84 11.24 8.72
N GLU A 47 25.98 11.69 9.64
CA GLU A 47 26.26 11.79 11.08
C GLU A 47 25.85 10.51 11.84
N ASN A 48 25.51 9.44 11.12
CA ASN A 48 25.01 8.17 11.65
C ASN A 48 23.69 8.26 12.43
N LYS A 49 22.95 9.37 12.29
CA LYS A 49 21.58 9.50 12.81
C LYS A 49 20.63 8.68 11.95
N LYS A 50 19.57 8.16 12.56
CA LYS A 50 18.61 7.23 11.97
C LYS A 50 17.19 7.76 12.00
N ASN A 51 16.53 7.68 10.85
CA ASN A 51 15.08 7.76 10.76
C ASN A 51 14.55 6.38 10.40
N ILE A 52 13.59 5.87 11.17
CA ILE A 52 12.99 4.55 10.98
C ILE A 52 11.51 4.73 10.70
N PHE A 53 11.07 4.15 9.58
CA PHE A 53 9.70 4.19 9.12
C PHE A 53 9.19 2.76 8.93
N ILE A 54 7.92 2.54 9.25
CA ILE A 54 7.21 1.31 8.95
C ILE A 54 6.16 1.65 7.89
N ALA A 55 6.37 1.20 6.67
CA ALA A 55 5.38 1.31 5.59
C ALA A 55 4.53 0.03 5.55
N SER A 56 3.26 0.17 5.18
CA SER A 56 2.39 -0.97 4.94
C SER A 56 1.60 -0.83 3.65
N GLY A 57 1.33 -1.95 3.01
CA GLY A 57 0.54 -2.01 1.79
C GLY A 57 -0.03 -3.40 1.55
N LEU A 58 -0.90 -3.48 0.57
CA LEU A 58 -1.42 -4.71 0.00
C LEU A 58 -0.72 -4.95 -1.33
N THR A 59 -0.31 -6.20 -1.54
CA THR A 59 0.36 -6.66 -2.76
C THR A 59 -0.11 -8.08 -3.06
N ASP A 60 0.10 -8.52 -4.30
CA ASP A 60 -0.04 -9.91 -4.68
C ASP A 60 1.21 -10.39 -5.46
N LYS A 61 1.14 -11.59 -6.07
CA LYS A 61 2.28 -12.19 -6.79
C LYS A 61 2.65 -11.46 -8.09
N ASP A 62 1.71 -10.75 -8.71
CA ASP A 62 1.85 -10.12 -10.03
C ASP A 62 1.91 -8.59 -9.92
N GLU A 63 1.29 -8.01 -8.88
CA GLU A 63 1.22 -6.58 -8.61
C GLU A 63 1.85 -6.19 -7.26
N CYS A 64 2.95 -5.46 -7.35
CA CYS A 64 3.74 -4.98 -6.21
C CYS A 64 3.03 -3.88 -5.39
N SER A 65 1.94 -3.30 -5.89
CA SER A 65 1.26 -2.18 -5.22
C SER A 65 -0.26 -2.16 -5.49
N VAL A 66 -0.96 -3.17 -4.98
CA VAL A 66 -2.44 -3.21 -5.01
C VAL A 66 -3.04 -2.04 -4.21
N ARG A 67 -2.46 -1.71 -3.04
CA ARG A 67 -2.83 -0.53 -2.24
C ARG A 67 -1.72 -0.12 -1.27
N PHE A 68 -1.45 1.18 -1.16
CA PHE A 68 -0.62 1.72 -0.08
C PHE A 68 -1.49 2.12 1.12
N ASN A 69 -1.17 1.62 2.32
CA ASN A 69 -1.94 1.90 3.54
C ASN A 69 -1.33 3.02 4.40
N GLY A 70 -0.14 3.50 4.04
CA GLY A 70 0.54 4.58 4.75
C GLY A 70 1.83 4.14 5.45
N TRP A 71 2.35 5.05 6.26
CA TRP A 71 3.63 4.93 6.96
C TRP A 71 3.47 5.38 8.41
N LEU A 72 4.18 4.68 9.30
CA LEU A 72 4.35 5.04 10.70
C LEU A 72 5.79 5.46 10.92
N THR A 73 6.01 6.60 11.56
CA THR A 73 7.35 7.00 12.00
C THR A 73 7.65 6.28 13.32
N GLU A 74 8.59 5.35 13.29
CA GLU A 74 9.04 4.61 14.47
C GLU A 74 10.09 5.42 15.25
N GLN A 75 11.03 6.05 14.53
CA GLN A 75 12.08 6.87 15.12
C GLN A 75 12.46 8.00 14.16
N ARG A 76 12.72 9.19 14.71
CA ARG A 76 13.20 10.33 13.94
C ARG A 76 14.29 11.08 14.71
N GLU A 77 15.50 11.08 14.16
CA GLU A 77 16.67 11.74 14.74
C GLU A 77 17.11 12.98 13.94
N PHE A 78 16.43 13.29 12.82
CA PHE A 78 16.62 14.50 12.02
C PHE A 78 15.41 14.81 11.13
#